data_AF-A0A4V2NEL6-F1
#
_entry.id   AF-A0A4V2NEL6-F1
#
_cell.length_a   1.000
_cell.length_b   1.000
_cell.length_c   1.000
_cell.angle_alpha   90.00
_cell.angle_beta   90.00
_cell.angle_gamma   90.00
#
_symmetry.space_group_name_H-M   'P 1'
#
loop_
_entity.id
_entity.type
_entity.pdbx_description
1 polymer ?
#
loop_
_entity_poly.entity_id
_entity_poly.type
_entity_poly.pdbx_seq_one_letter_code
_entity_poly.pdbx_strand_id
1 'polypeptide(L)' 'MLQGPVGKEVYKCVMVFSQQLGCEVVELNVQPDHVHLLVNIPPKLSV' A
#
# COMPACT_ATOMS: atom_id res chain seq x y z
N MET A 1 -3.52 -15.35 6.66
CA MET A 1 -4.32 -14.71 5.59
C MET A 1 -4.47 -13.23 5.92
N LEU A 2 -4.38 -12.38 4.91
CA LEU A 2 -4.53 -10.91 5.03
C LEU A 2 -6.01 -10.54 5.14
N GLN A 3 -6.66 -11.05 6.18
CA GLN A 3 -8.11 -10.89 6.39
C GLN A 3 -8.40 -10.27 7.75
N GLY A 4 -9.62 -9.77 7.92
CA GLY A 4 -10.09 -9.18 9.17
C GLY A 4 -9.16 -8.06 9.66
N PRO A 5 -8.78 -8.06 10.95
CA PRO A 5 -7.89 -7.04 11.51
C PRO A 5 -6.54 -6.94 10.80
N VAL A 6 -5.98 -8.07 10.35
CA VAL A 6 -4.66 -8.11 9.68
C VAL A 6 -4.74 -7.41 8.33
N GLY A 7 -5.74 -7.72 7.51
CA GLY A 7 -5.94 -7.07 6.21
C GLY A 7 -6.17 -5.56 6.34
N LYS A 8 -6.93 -5.15 7.36
CA LYS A 8 -7.17 -3.73 7.67
C LYS A 8 -5.88 -3.01 8.06
N GLU A 9 -5.02 -3.65 8.84
CA GLU A 9 -3.76 -3.04 9.25
C GLU A 9 -2.76 -2.94 8.10
N VAL A 10 -2.68 -3.98 7.26
CA VAL A 10 -1.89 -3.94 6.02
C VAL A 10 -2.31 -2.77 5.15
N TYR A 11 -3.62 -2.58 4.93
CA TYR A 11 -4.12 -1.44 4.14
C TYR A 11 -3.63 -0.10 4.71
N LYS A 12 -3.76 0.10 6.03
CA LYS A 12 -3.32 1.35 6.67
C LYS A 12 -1.81 1.54 6.59
N CYS A 13 -1.03 0.51 6.87
CA CYS A 13 0.42 0.60 6.85
C CYS A 13 0.92 0.98 5.45
N VAL A 14 0.39 0.34 4.40
CA VAL A 14 0.73 0.70 3.02
C VAL A 14 0.41 2.17 2.75
N MET A 15 -0.80 2.64 3.11
CA MET A 15 -1.17 4.04 2.95
C MET A 15 -0.21 5.00 3.68
N VAL A 16 0.08 4.74 4.96
CA VAL A 16 0.95 5.60 5.79
C VAL A 16 2.37 5.63 5.25
N PHE A 17 2.95 4.47 4.92
CA PHE A 17 4.33 4.41 4.43
C PHE A 17 4.47 5.02 3.02
N SER A 18 3.50 4.79 2.13
CA SER A 18 3.48 5.47 0.83
C SER A 18 3.47 6.99 1.00
N GLN A 19 2.62 7.53 1.88
CA GLN A 19 2.57 8.97 2.15
C GLN A 19 3.88 9.50 2.75
N GLN A 20 4.49 8.77 3.69
CA GLN A 20 5.78 9.16 4.28
C GLN A 20 6.91 9.21 3.24
N LEU A 21 6.87 8.35 2.23
CA LEU A 21 7.80 8.35 1.11
C LEU A 21 7.47 9.41 0.04
N GLY A 22 6.40 10.18 0.22
CA GLY A 22 5.92 11.14 -0.78
C GLY A 22 5.28 10.48 -2.00
N CYS A 23 4.92 9.21 -1.90
CA CYS A 23 4.20 8.47 -2.93
C CYS A 23 2.69 8.69 -2.79
N GLU A 24 2.00 8.72 -3.93
CA GLU A 24 0.54 8.86 -3.98
C GLU A 24 -0.08 7.52 -4.39
N VAL A 25 -0.92 6.96 -3.52
CA VAL A 25 -1.63 5.70 -3.78
C VAL A 25 -2.84 6.00 -4.66
N VAL A 26 -2.85 5.43 -5.87
CA VAL A 26 -3.97 5.55 -6.82
C VAL A 26 -4.99 4.43 -6.59
N GLU A 27 -4.52 3.21 -6.36
CA GLU A 27 -5.36 2.05 -6.06
C GLU A 27 -4.65 1.13 -5.06
N LEU A 28 -5.38 0.63 -4.06
CA LEU A 28 -4.88 -0.35 -3.10
C LEU A 28 -5.98 -1.37 -2.78
N ASN A 29 -5.70 -2.63 -3.05
CA ASN A 29 -6.61 -3.74 -2.80
C ASN A 29 -5.88 -4.89 -2.09
N VAL A 30 -6.31 -5.20 -0.86
CA VAL A 30 -5.74 -6.28 -0.05
C VAL A 30 -6.60 -7.51 -0.23
N GLN A 31 -6.05 -8.52 -0.90
CA GLN A 31 -6.67 -9.83 -1.08
C GLN A 31 -6.18 -10.79 0.02
N PRO A 32 -6.90 -11.88 0.31
CA PRO A 32 -6.55 -12.81 1.39
C PRO A 32 -5.12 -13.38 1.37
N ASP A 33 -4.52 -13.45 0.18
CA ASP A 33 -3.23 -14.07 -0.13
C ASP A 33 -2.21 -13.09 -0.76
N HIS A 34 -2.62 -11.94 -1.28
CA HIS A 34 -1.73 -10.95 -1.93
C HIS A 34 -2.27 -9.51 -1.84
N VAL A 35 -1.51 -8.52 -2.32
CA VAL A 35 -1.89 -7.10 -2.36
C VAL A 35 -1.66 -6.55 -3.76
N HIS A 36 -2.65 -5.86 -4.31
CA HIS A 36 -2.51 -5.03 -5.51
C HIS A 36 -2.33 -3.57 -5.09
N LEU A 37 -1.28 -2.93 -5.61
CA LEU A 37 -0.97 -1.53 -5.33
C LEU A 37 -0.59 -0.83 -6.64
N LEU A 38 -1.33 0.23 -6.97
CA LEU A 38 -0.97 1.20 -7.99
C LEU A 38 -0.59 2.51 -7.30
N VAL A 39 0.63 2.97 -7.54
CA VAL A 39 1.21 4.10 -6.81
C VAL A 39 2.05 4.98 -7.73
N ASN A 40 1.88 6.29 -7.61
CA ASN A 40 2.78 7.27 -8.22
C ASN A 40 3.98 7.47 -7.29
N ILE A 41 5.19 7.29 -7.81
CA ILE A 41 6.44 7.44 -7.05
C ILE A 41 7.20 8.71 -7.45
N PRO A 42 7.86 9.40 -6.51
CA PRO A 42 8.78 10.46 -6.85
C PRO A 42 9.94 9.95 -7.73
N PRO A 43 10.44 10.73 -8.70
CA PRO A 43 11.49 10.28 -9.63
C PRO A 43 12.82 9.86 -8.98
N LYS A 44 13.06 10.29 -7.74
CA LYS A 44 14.28 9.96 -6.99
C LYS A 44 14.17 8.67 -6.17
N LEU A 45 12.99 8.05 -6.13
CA LEU A 45 12.75 6.76 -5.46
C LEU A 45 12.87 5.63 -6.48
N SER A 46 13.65 4.61 -6.12
CA SER A 46 13.80 3.41 -6.93
C SER A 46 12.66 2.42 -6.66
N VAL A 47 12.35 1.60 -7.67
CA VAL A 47 11.46 0.43 -7.58
C VAL A 47 12.28 -0.83 -7.53
#